data_AF-A0A1I1AKL7-F1
#
_entry.id   AF-A0A1I1AKL7-F1
#
_cell.length_a   1.000
_cell.length_b   1.000
_cell.length_c   1.000
_cell.angle_alpha   90.00
_cell.angle_beta   90.00
_cell.angle_gamma   90.00
#
_symmetry.space_group_name_H-M   'P 1'
#
loop_
_entity.id
_entity.type
_entity.pdbx_description
1 polymer ?
#
loop_
_entity_poly.entity_id
_entity_poly.type
_entity_poly.pdbx_seq_one_letter_code
_entity_poly.pdbx_strand_id
1 'polypeptide(L)'
;MCDKIKEAYKKYNIKALHYGEIGDKLGDAYESFVVNVFSDKKYLSMFDKLDENKLDEFIFKSIIIKEKIEVSEIMKIEATNKIPKRDNGGNAKTDVWVKIYTMKGQVINIPISVKQTTVPKVAMAEYDVDTILNETGIKNFEVERLMKKHQCDASAINFSKEEKEILTRELEKDNNKDKLLRWILTMSPEKKYNDIRVPRYLIKFQLKRETLDVIETGVYDIDEYIHHITTDRRGKPAKGGFGTGLAWTYATGSKGRKIQFKG
;
A
#
# COMPACT_ATOMS: atom_id res chain seq x y z
N MET A 1 9.51 -19.44 7.23
CA MET A 1 9.63 -18.75 5.92
C MET A 1 9.41 -19.73 4.77
N CYS A 2 8.53 -19.42 3.81
CA CYS A 2 8.30 -20.28 2.63
C CYS A 2 9.46 -20.22 1.62
N ASP A 3 9.57 -21.22 0.74
CA ASP A 3 10.74 -21.38 -0.13
C ASP A 3 10.87 -20.26 -1.17
N LYS A 4 9.77 -19.78 -1.74
CA LYS A 4 9.78 -18.66 -2.69
C LYS A 4 10.34 -17.35 -2.08
N ILE A 5 10.10 -17.09 -0.79
CA ILE A 5 10.71 -15.94 -0.10
C ILE A 5 12.21 -16.17 0.10
N LYS A 6 12.63 -17.38 0.47
CA LYS A 6 14.07 -17.71 0.61
C LYS A 6 14.80 -17.53 -0.72
N GLU A 7 14.19 -17.94 -1.83
CA GLU A 7 14.72 -17.72 -3.18
C GLU A 7 14.86 -16.23 -3.50
N ALA A 8 13.84 -15.42 -3.18
CA ALA A 8 13.92 -13.97 -3.34
C ALA A 8 15.04 -13.37 -2.47
N TYR A 9 15.13 -13.75 -1.20
CA TYR A 9 16.18 -13.26 -0.30
C TYR A 9 17.59 -13.62 -0.81
N LYS A 10 17.75 -14.81 -1.40
CA LYS A 10 19.01 -15.22 -2.03
C LYS A 10 19.31 -14.37 -3.28
N LYS A 11 18.31 -14.15 -4.15
CA LYS A 11 18.44 -13.34 -5.37
C LYS A 11 18.90 -11.90 -5.07
N TYR A 12 18.38 -11.30 -3.99
CA TYR A 12 18.71 -9.93 -3.58
C TYR A 12 19.79 -9.85 -2.50
N ASN A 13 20.44 -10.98 -2.19
CA ASN A 13 21.54 -11.08 -1.23
C ASN A 13 21.25 -10.47 0.16
N ILE A 14 20.01 -10.59 0.64
CA ILE A 14 19.53 -9.88 1.84
C ILE A 14 20.40 -10.12 3.08
N LYS A 15 20.89 -11.35 3.27
CA LYS A 15 21.68 -11.74 4.44
C LYS A 15 23.05 -11.09 4.53
N ALA A 16 23.56 -10.54 3.42
CA ALA A 16 24.89 -9.93 3.37
C ALA A 16 24.85 -8.39 3.45
N LEU A 17 23.67 -7.79 3.51
CA LEU A 17 23.49 -6.33 3.48
C LEU A 17 23.61 -5.70 4.88
N HIS A 18 24.05 -4.45 4.94
CA HIS A 18 24.00 -3.65 6.16
C HIS A 18 22.59 -3.10 6.43
N TYR A 19 22.28 -2.79 7.69
CA TYR A 19 20.93 -2.42 8.13
C TYR A 19 20.25 -1.31 7.30
N GLY A 20 21.02 -0.32 6.82
CA GLY A 20 20.49 0.77 5.99
C GLY A 20 20.09 0.36 4.57
N GLU A 21 20.69 -0.72 4.02
CA GLU A 21 20.44 -1.22 2.66
C GLU A 21 19.38 -2.33 2.63
N ILE A 22 19.18 -2.99 3.77
CA ILE A 22 18.21 -4.08 3.92
C ILE A 22 16.79 -3.62 3.58
N GLY A 23 16.39 -2.41 3.99
CA GLY A 23 15.02 -1.93 3.80
C GLY A 23 14.57 -1.89 2.34
N ASP A 24 15.37 -1.24 1.49
CA ASP A 24 15.08 -1.08 0.06
C ASP A 24 15.16 -2.43 -0.67
N LYS A 25 16.19 -3.25 -0.36
CA LYS A 25 16.35 -4.56 -1.00
C LYS A 25 15.32 -5.58 -0.55
N LEU A 26 14.80 -5.46 0.68
CA LEU A 26 13.65 -6.23 1.10
C LEU A 26 12.41 -5.86 0.27
N GLY A 27 12.20 -4.58 -0.06
CA GLY A 27 11.16 -4.16 -1.01
C GLY A 27 11.25 -4.94 -2.32
N ASP A 28 12.41 -4.87 -2.98
CA ASP A 28 12.68 -5.60 -4.23
C ASP A 28 12.42 -7.12 -4.09
N ALA A 29 12.81 -7.71 -2.96
CA ALA A 29 12.63 -9.13 -2.69
C ALA A 29 11.16 -9.52 -2.54
N TYR A 30 10.35 -8.74 -1.80
CA TYR A 30 8.92 -9.03 -1.63
C TYR A 30 8.12 -8.79 -2.90
N GLU A 31 8.47 -7.80 -3.72
CA GLU A 31 7.91 -7.63 -5.06
C GLU A 31 8.18 -8.86 -5.94
N SER A 32 9.44 -9.30 -5.98
CA SER A 32 9.83 -10.49 -6.75
C SER A 32 9.15 -11.76 -6.20
N PHE A 33 8.96 -11.87 -4.89
CA PHE A 33 8.21 -12.97 -4.28
C PHE A 33 6.77 -12.99 -4.78
N VAL A 34 6.05 -11.86 -4.73
CA VAL A 34 4.66 -11.76 -5.19
C VAL A 34 4.56 -12.07 -6.70
N VAL A 35 5.49 -11.59 -7.53
CA VAL A 35 5.57 -11.98 -8.95
C VAL A 35 5.69 -13.50 -9.10
N ASN A 36 6.55 -14.15 -8.30
CA ASN A 36 6.76 -15.60 -8.34
C ASN A 36 5.56 -16.40 -7.82
N VAL A 37 4.74 -15.83 -6.94
CA VAL A 37 3.47 -16.42 -6.50
C VAL A 37 2.51 -16.48 -7.68
N PHE A 38 2.23 -15.34 -8.33
CA PHE A 38 1.26 -15.28 -9.43
C PHE A 38 1.76 -15.88 -10.75
N SER A 39 3.06 -16.07 -10.91
CA SER A 39 3.64 -16.74 -12.09
C SER A 39 3.69 -18.26 -11.96
N ASP A 40 3.40 -18.81 -10.77
CA ASP A 40 3.42 -20.26 -10.57
C ASP A 40 2.13 -20.91 -11.06
N LYS A 41 2.23 -21.59 -12.21
CA LYS A 41 1.12 -22.32 -12.83
C LYS A 41 0.55 -23.42 -11.93
N LYS A 42 1.33 -23.94 -10.97
CA LYS A 42 0.86 -24.98 -10.06
C LYS A 42 -0.32 -24.50 -9.24
N TYR A 43 -0.28 -23.26 -8.72
CA TYR A 43 -1.37 -22.75 -7.87
C TYR A 43 -2.70 -22.67 -8.60
N LEU A 44 -2.69 -22.29 -9.87
CA LEU A 44 -3.90 -22.33 -10.69
C LEU A 44 -4.40 -23.77 -10.86
N SER A 45 -3.51 -24.71 -11.18
CA SER A 45 -3.89 -26.12 -11.42
C SER A 45 -4.39 -26.88 -10.18
N MET A 46 -4.06 -26.39 -8.97
CA MET A 46 -4.41 -27.02 -7.70
C MET A 46 -5.22 -26.09 -6.78
N PHE A 47 -5.93 -25.11 -7.35
CA PHE A 47 -6.57 -24.03 -6.60
C PHE A 47 -7.39 -24.50 -5.39
N ASP A 48 -8.23 -25.53 -5.58
CA ASP A 48 -9.09 -26.06 -4.52
C ASP A 48 -8.32 -26.79 -3.40
N LYS A 49 -7.05 -27.14 -3.65
CA LYS A 49 -6.15 -27.82 -2.71
C LYS A 49 -5.17 -26.86 -2.04
N LEU A 50 -5.26 -25.57 -2.34
CA LEU A 50 -4.41 -24.55 -1.72
C LEU A 50 -4.74 -24.40 -0.23
N ASP A 51 -3.69 -24.50 0.58
CA ASP A 51 -3.67 -24.36 2.03
C ASP A 51 -3.43 -22.90 2.41
N GLU A 52 -4.45 -22.26 2.98
CA GLU A 52 -4.42 -20.87 3.42
C GLU A 52 -3.47 -20.63 4.61
N ASN A 53 -2.94 -21.68 5.24
CA ASN A 53 -1.88 -21.53 6.25
C ASN A 53 -0.50 -21.33 5.61
N LYS A 54 -0.35 -21.63 4.32
CA LYS A 54 0.88 -21.36 3.58
C LYS A 54 0.79 -19.98 2.92
N LEU A 55 1.79 -19.16 3.21
CA LEU A 55 1.81 -17.74 2.87
C LEU A 55 1.55 -17.43 1.38
N ASP A 56 2.25 -18.14 0.49
CA ASP A 56 2.15 -17.98 -0.96
C ASP A 56 0.79 -18.44 -1.50
N GLU A 57 0.33 -19.61 -1.05
CA GLU A 57 -0.98 -20.16 -1.41
C GLU A 57 -2.12 -19.25 -0.93
N PHE A 58 -2.04 -18.72 0.30
CA PHE A 58 -2.97 -17.72 0.86
C PHE A 58 -3.05 -16.45 0.00
N ILE A 59 -1.90 -15.88 -0.39
CA ILE A 59 -1.86 -14.66 -1.21
C ILE A 59 -2.52 -14.90 -2.57
N PHE A 60 -2.15 -15.99 -3.23
CA PHE A 60 -2.70 -16.34 -4.54
C PHE A 60 -4.22 -16.49 -4.45
N LYS A 61 -4.68 -17.33 -3.51
CA LYS A 61 -6.11 -17.65 -3.33
C LYS A 61 -6.93 -16.41 -2.95
N SER A 62 -6.41 -15.56 -2.06
CA SER A 62 -7.08 -14.34 -1.61
C SER A 62 -7.39 -13.38 -2.76
N ILE A 63 -6.46 -13.16 -3.67
CA ILE A 63 -6.67 -12.25 -4.82
C ILE A 63 -7.71 -12.83 -5.78
N ILE A 64 -7.60 -14.12 -6.15
CA ILE A 64 -8.56 -14.74 -7.07
C ILE A 64 -9.99 -14.71 -6.52
N ILE A 65 -10.16 -15.02 -5.23
CA ILE A 65 -11.47 -14.97 -4.56
C ILE A 65 -12.01 -13.53 -4.53
N LYS A 66 -11.18 -12.54 -4.17
CA LYS A 66 -11.60 -11.13 -4.10
C LYS A 66 -12.01 -10.56 -5.45
N GLU A 67 -11.35 -10.98 -6.53
CA GLU A 67 -11.73 -10.62 -7.89
C GLU A 67 -13.01 -11.33 -8.38
N LYS A 68 -13.50 -12.33 -7.63
CA LYS A 68 -14.69 -13.12 -7.96
C LYS A 68 -14.60 -13.76 -9.35
N ILE A 69 -13.40 -14.23 -9.69
CA ILE A 69 -13.14 -14.90 -10.96
C ILE A 69 -13.26 -16.40 -10.73
N GLU A 70 -14.14 -17.05 -11.51
CA GLU A 70 -14.22 -18.51 -11.55
C GLU A 70 -12.93 -19.09 -12.13
N VAL A 71 -12.29 -20.00 -11.40
CA VAL A 71 -10.98 -20.56 -11.79
C VAL A 71 -11.05 -21.29 -13.12
N SER A 72 -12.19 -21.93 -13.42
CA SER A 72 -12.47 -22.59 -14.70
C SER A 72 -12.48 -21.62 -15.89
N GLU A 73 -12.68 -20.31 -15.66
CA GLU A 73 -12.61 -19.27 -16.68
C GLU A 73 -11.19 -18.73 -16.89
N ILE A 74 -10.21 -19.11 -16.07
CA ILE A 74 -8.83 -18.62 -16.17
C ILE A 74 -8.02 -19.50 -17.12
N MET A 75 -7.57 -18.92 -18.23
CA MET A 75 -6.67 -19.58 -19.19
C MET A 75 -5.23 -19.58 -18.68
N LYS A 76 -4.74 -18.41 -18.23
CA LYS A 76 -3.38 -18.26 -17.66
C LYS A 76 -3.28 -17.00 -16.83
N ILE A 77 -2.26 -16.98 -15.97
CA ILE A 77 -1.87 -15.81 -15.17
C ILE A 77 -0.42 -15.46 -15.49
N GLU A 78 -0.15 -14.16 -15.63
CA GLU A 78 1.20 -13.62 -15.75
C GLU A 78 1.37 -12.49 -14.72
N ALA A 79 2.57 -12.33 -14.17
CA ALA A 79 2.88 -11.23 -13.27
C ALA A 79 4.21 -10.55 -13.62
N THR A 80 4.32 -9.26 -13.34
CA THR A 80 5.56 -8.49 -13.53
C THR A 80 5.65 -7.34 -12.52
N ASN A 81 6.87 -6.93 -12.17
CA ASN A 81 7.14 -5.70 -11.42
C ASN A 81 7.60 -4.55 -12.33
N LYS A 82 7.47 -4.70 -13.67
CA LYS A 82 7.76 -3.64 -14.64
C LYS A 82 6.51 -2.78 -14.83
N ILE A 83 6.42 -1.70 -14.05
CA ILE A 83 5.27 -0.79 -14.04
C ILE A 83 5.64 0.52 -14.76
N PRO A 84 4.80 1.04 -15.68
CA PRO A 84 5.08 2.31 -16.33
C PRO A 84 5.08 3.47 -15.32
N LYS A 85 5.85 4.50 -15.63
CA LYS A 85 5.86 5.75 -14.86
C LYS A 85 4.48 6.45 -14.94
N ARG A 86 4.20 7.28 -13.94
CA ARG A 86 3.08 8.23 -13.97
C ARG A 86 3.30 9.28 -15.06
N ASP A 87 2.24 9.97 -15.44
CA ASP A 87 2.28 11.00 -16.50
C ASP A 87 3.24 12.16 -16.17
N ASN A 88 3.48 12.41 -14.89
CA ASN A 88 4.46 13.40 -14.39
C ASN A 88 5.90 12.84 -14.26
N GLY A 89 6.17 11.63 -14.75
CA GLY A 89 7.46 10.95 -14.65
C GLY A 89 7.76 10.30 -13.29
N GLY A 90 6.89 10.49 -12.29
CA GLY A 90 7.00 9.85 -10.98
C GLY A 90 6.79 8.34 -11.01
N ASN A 91 7.27 7.65 -9.96
CA ASN A 91 6.99 6.22 -9.78
C ASN A 91 5.50 6.00 -9.50
N ALA A 92 4.95 4.92 -10.06
CA ALA A 92 3.64 4.40 -9.68
C ALA A 92 3.65 3.88 -8.24
N LYS A 93 2.48 3.75 -7.62
CA LYS A 93 2.32 3.02 -6.33
C LYS A 93 2.10 1.53 -6.53
N THR A 94 1.73 1.11 -7.73
CA THR A 94 1.73 -0.29 -8.11
C THR A 94 3.17 -0.79 -8.14
N ASP A 95 3.41 -1.87 -7.41
CA ASP A 95 4.70 -2.53 -7.33
C ASP A 95 4.69 -3.84 -8.16
N VAL A 96 3.53 -4.51 -8.26
CA VAL A 96 3.31 -5.72 -9.06
C VAL A 96 2.04 -5.61 -9.91
N TRP A 97 2.13 -5.98 -11.18
CA TRP A 97 0.99 -6.08 -12.11
C TRP A 97 0.75 -7.53 -12.47
N VAL A 98 -0.42 -8.03 -12.06
CA VAL A 98 -0.92 -9.36 -12.41
C VAL A 98 -1.92 -9.23 -13.56
N LYS A 99 -1.78 -10.09 -14.56
CA LYS A 99 -2.65 -10.20 -15.73
C LYS A 99 -3.30 -11.57 -15.73
N ILE A 100 -4.62 -11.60 -15.63
CA ILE A 100 -5.41 -12.83 -15.75
C ILE A 100 -6.04 -12.84 -17.14
N TYR A 101 -5.66 -13.83 -17.94
CA TYR A 101 -6.23 -14.05 -19.26
C TYR A 101 -7.36 -15.05 -19.12
N THR A 102 -8.57 -14.68 -19.54
CA THR A 102 -9.75 -15.53 -19.42
C THR A 102 -9.99 -16.35 -20.69
N MET A 103 -10.74 -17.45 -20.57
CA MET A 103 -11.18 -18.28 -21.70
C MET A 103 -12.05 -17.49 -22.70
N LYS A 104 -12.65 -16.37 -22.27
CA LYS A 104 -13.43 -15.43 -23.11
C LYS A 104 -12.55 -14.42 -23.86
N GLY A 105 -11.22 -14.52 -23.77
CA GLY A 105 -10.28 -13.61 -24.42
C GLY A 105 -10.11 -12.26 -23.72
N GLN A 106 -10.68 -12.07 -22.53
CA GLN A 106 -10.51 -10.84 -21.75
C GLN A 106 -9.20 -10.89 -20.94
N VAL A 107 -8.63 -9.72 -20.68
CA VAL A 107 -7.49 -9.57 -19.77
C VAL A 107 -7.91 -8.73 -18.58
N ILE A 108 -7.92 -9.34 -17.39
CA ILE A 108 -8.20 -8.65 -16.13
C ILE A 108 -6.86 -8.18 -15.57
N ASN A 109 -6.72 -6.87 -15.42
CA ASN A 109 -5.52 -6.23 -14.89
C ASN A 109 -5.67 -5.98 -13.39
N ILE A 110 -4.76 -6.56 -12.60
CA ILE A 110 -4.75 -6.46 -11.16
C ILE A 110 -3.43 -5.80 -10.72
N PRO A 111 -3.43 -4.47 -10.57
CA PRO A 111 -2.29 -3.76 -10.00
C PRO A 111 -2.27 -3.88 -8.48
N ILE A 112 -1.12 -4.21 -7.91
CA ILE A 112 -0.91 -4.51 -6.48
C ILE A 112 0.24 -3.66 -5.96
N SER A 113 0.05 -3.00 -4.81
CA SER A 113 1.16 -2.47 -4.01
C SER A 113 1.62 -3.51 -2.99
N VAL A 114 2.92 -3.62 -2.80
CA VAL A 114 3.57 -4.55 -1.90
C VAL A 114 4.34 -3.76 -0.84
N LYS A 115 4.10 -4.07 0.43
CA LYS A 115 4.80 -3.43 1.55
C LYS A 115 5.25 -4.48 2.57
N GLN A 116 6.49 -4.36 2.99
CA GLN A 116 7.04 -5.13 4.11
C GLN A 116 7.48 -4.16 5.20
N THR A 117 7.41 -4.59 6.46
CA THR A 117 7.89 -3.78 7.57
C THR A 117 8.32 -4.64 8.75
N THR A 118 9.36 -4.21 9.46
CA THR A 118 9.74 -4.76 10.77
C THR A 118 9.18 -3.95 11.94
N VAL A 119 8.51 -2.82 11.64
CA VAL A 119 7.92 -1.90 12.62
C VAL A 119 6.39 -1.79 12.43
N PRO A 120 5.62 -1.44 13.47
CA PRO A 120 4.16 -1.41 13.37
C PRO A 120 3.59 -0.43 12.32
N LYS A 121 4.31 0.67 12.06
CA LYS A 121 3.91 1.71 11.09
C LYS A 121 5.05 2.04 10.14
N VAL A 122 4.81 1.95 8.85
CA VAL A 122 5.78 2.24 7.78
C VAL A 122 5.35 3.48 7.00
N ALA A 123 6.31 4.18 6.40
CA ALA A 123 6.02 5.31 5.52
C ALA A 123 5.23 4.85 4.28
N MET A 124 4.11 5.52 4.01
CA MET A 124 3.23 5.24 2.87
C MET A 124 3.41 6.28 1.75
N ALA A 125 3.54 7.55 2.12
CA ALA A 125 3.73 8.65 1.17
C ALA A 125 4.47 9.81 1.84
N GLU A 126 5.22 10.58 1.03
CA GLU A 126 5.86 11.82 1.47
C GLU A 126 5.82 12.91 0.39
N TYR A 127 5.13 14.00 0.67
CA TYR A 127 4.89 15.07 -0.31
C TYR A 127 4.75 16.42 0.39
N ASP A 128 5.02 17.48 -0.35
CA ASP A 128 4.64 18.82 0.08
C ASP A 128 3.12 19.01 -0.01
N VAL A 129 2.59 19.93 0.81
CA VAL A 129 1.15 20.19 0.92
C VAL A 129 0.55 20.62 -0.41
N ASP A 130 1.24 21.44 -1.20
CA ASP A 130 0.69 21.93 -2.47
C ASP A 130 0.49 20.77 -3.46
N THR A 131 1.44 19.83 -3.54
CA THR A 131 1.29 18.59 -4.32
C THR A 131 0.12 17.75 -3.81
N ILE A 132 -0.01 17.58 -2.50
CA ILE A 132 -1.10 16.79 -1.90
C ILE A 132 -2.46 17.41 -2.27
N LEU A 133 -2.65 18.71 -2.05
CA LEU A 133 -3.92 19.39 -2.30
C LEU A 133 -4.27 19.41 -3.79
N ASN A 134 -3.28 19.66 -4.66
CA ASN A 134 -3.48 19.66 -6.10
C ASN A 134 -3.91 18.29 -6.62
N GLU A 135 -3.23 17.22 -6.21
CA GLU A 135 -3.54 15.88 -6.71
C GLU A 135 -4.78 15.25 -6.05
N THR A 136 -5.09 15.62 -4.80
CA THR A 136 -6.33 15.18 -4.13
C THR A 136 -7.56 15.97 -4.54
N GLY A 137 -7.37 17.18 -5.07
CA GLY A 137 -8.45 18.12 -5.40
C GLY A 137 -9.17 18.69 -4.18
N ILE A 138 -8.55 18.63 -2.98
CA ILE A 138 -9.12 19.20 -1.75
C ILE A 138 -9.03 20.73 -1.83
N LYS A 139 -10.20 21.38 -1.88
CA LYS A 139 -10.33 22.85 -1.94
C LYS A 139 -10.96 23.38 -0.65
N ASN A 140 -10.24 23.26 0.46
CA ASN A 140 -10.68 23.76 1.76
C ASN A 140 -9.56 24.58 2.40
N PHE A 141 -9.85 25.87 2.65
CA PHE A 141 -8.88 26.83 3.17
C PHE A 141 -8.30 26.44 4.53
N GLU A 142 -9.13 25.94 5.45
CA GLU A 142 -8.66 25.52 6.78
C GLU A 142 -7.81 24.26 6.71
N VAL A 143 -8.17 23.29 5.85
CA VAL A 143 -7.31 22.12 5.59
C VAL A 143 -5.97 22.58 5.05
N GLU A 144 -5.94 23.44 4.04
CA GLU A 144 -4.70 23.96 3.46
C GLU A 144 -3.84 24.67 4.51
N ARG A 145 -4.41 25.64 5.23
CA ARG A 145 -3.72 26.44 6.25
C ARG A 145 -3.09 25.54 7.31
N LEU A 146 -3.84 24.57 7.83
CA LEU A 146 -3.39 23.68 8.89
C LEU A 146 -2.40 22.63 8.37
N MET A 147 -2.56 22.11 7.16
CA MET A 147 -1.55 21.23 6.56
C MET A 147 -0.23 21.97 6.33
N LYS A 148 -0.26 23.22 5.83
CA LYS A 148 0.94 24.06 5.68
C LYS A 148 1.60 24.34 7.03
N LYS A 149 0.82 24.60 8.08
CA LYS A 149 1.32 24.71 9.45
C LYS A 149 2.02 23.42 9.90
N HIS A 150 1.39 22.25 9.71
CA HIS A 150 2.00 20.96 10.05
C HIS A 150 3.32 20.72 9.31
N GLN A 151 3.39 21.06 8.03
CA GLN A 151 4.62 20.95 7.24
C GLN A 151 5.71 21.88 7.78
N CYS A 152 5.37 23.14 8.07
CA CYS A 152 6.32 24.13 8.60
C CYS A 152 6.85 23.73 9.98
N ASP A 153 5.96 23.28 10.87
CA ASP A 153 6.28 22.86 12.24
C ASP A 153 6.88 21.44 12.31
N ALA A 154 6.96 20.75 11.17
CA ALA A 154 7.37 19.34 11.05
C ALA A 154 6.57 18.37 11.96
N SER A 155 5.45 18.81 12.53
CA SER A 155 4.67 18.08 13.52
C SER A 155 3.37 18.84 13.86
N ALA A 156 2.52 18.20 14.66
CA ALA A 156 1.34 18.83 15.25
C ALA A 156 1.59 19.36 16.69
N ILE A 157 2.85 19.53 17.10
CA ILE A 157 3.17 19.92 18.49
C ILE A 157 2.71 21.35 18.79
N ASN A 158 2.83 22.25 17.81
CA ASN A 158 2.46 23.66 17.91
C ASN A 158 1.00 23.92 17.51
N PHE A 159 0.16 22.89 17.45
CA PHE A 159 -1.27 23.04 17.17
C PHE A 159 -2.02 23.24 18.47
N SER A 160 -2.92 24.23 18.49
CA SER A 160 -3.91 24.34 19.57
C SER A 160 -4.89 23.15 19.52
N LYS A 161 -5.63 22.93 20.62
CA LYS A 161 -6.69 21.91 20.65
C LYS A 161 -7.75 22.20 19.57
N GLU A 162 -8.14 23.46 19.45
CA GLU A 162 -9.12 23.91 18.46
C GLU A 162 -8.62 23.68 17.02
N GLU A 163 -7.35 23.95 16.72
CA GLU A 163 -6.78 23.68 15.39
C GLU A 163 -6.83 22.18 15.03
N LYS A 164 -6.57 21.29 16.00
CA LYS A 164 -6.68 19.84 15.78
C LYS A 164 -8.12 19.42 15.49
N GLU A 165 -9.07 20.02 16.20
CA GLU A 165 -10.51 19.77 16.01
C GLU A 165 -11.01 20.31 14.67
N ILE A 166 -10.59 21.52 14.27
CA ILE A 166 -10.87 22.09 12.95
C ILE A 166 -10.34 21.17 11.85
N LEU A 167 -9.05 20.81 11.88
CA LEU A 167 -8.48 19.96 10.82
C LEU A 167 -9.22 18.61 10.72
N THR A 168 -9.52 17.99 11.86
CA THR A 168 -10.27 16.72 11.89
C THR A 168 -11.65 16.89 11.25
N ARG A 169 -12.40 17.91 11.65
CA ARG A 169 -13.75 18.19 11.14
C ARG A 169 -13.75 18.53 9.65
N GLU A 170 -12.82 19.36 9.19
CA GLU A 170 -12.77 19.79 7.79
C GLU A 170 -12.30 18.66 6.85
N LEU A 171 -11.47 17.73 7.34
CA LEU A 171 -11.17 16.48 6.61
C LEU A 171 -12.40 15.57 6.48
N GLU A 172 -13.34 15.61 7.42
CA GLU A 172 -14.56 14.80 7.34
C GLU A 172 -15.59 15.33 6.33
N LYS A 173 -15.49 16.60 5.94
CA LYS A 173 -16.36 17.19 4.91
C LYS A 173 -15.95 16.77 3.50
N ASP A 174 -16.90 16.82 2.58
CA ASP A 174 -16.71 16.71 1.12
C ASP A 174 -15.84 15.52 0.64
N ASN A 175 -15.88 14.43 1.42
CA ASN A 175 -15.06 13.24 1.23
C ASN A 175 -13.54 13.50 1.26
N ASN A 176 -13.07 14.60 1.87
CA ASN A 176 -11.66 14.99 1.88
C ASN A 176 -10.77 13.92 2.52
N LYS A 177 -11.22 13.30 3.61
CA LYS A 177 -10.51 12.23 4.32
C LYS A 177 -10.28 11.00 3.43
N ASP A 178 -11.31 10.51 2.73
CA ASP A 178 -11.18 9.36 1.82
C ASP A 178 -10.31 9.71 0.61
N LYS A 179 -10.49 10.88 0.00
CA LYS A 179 -9.63 11.37 -1.09
C LYS A 179 -8.16 11.39 -0.67
N LEU A 180 -7.86 11.93 0.51
CA LEU A 180 -6.50 11.98 1.05
C LEU A 180 -5.94 10.57 1.30
N LEU A 181 -6.69 9.71 1.99
CA LEU A 181 -6.26 8.35 2.33
C LEU A 181 -6.04 7.49 1.08
N ARG A 182 -6.97 7.51 0.13
CA ARG A 182 -6.82 6.81 -1.14
C ARG A 182 -5.65 7.34 -1.94
N TRP A 183 -5.47 8.66 -1.98
CA TRP A 183 -4.33 9.25 -2.67
C TRP A 183 -3.01 8.85 -2.01
N ILE A 184 -2.90 8.83 -0.68
CA ILE A 184 -1.69 8.35 0.02
C ILE A 184 -1.32 6.93 -0.41
N LEU A 185 -2.31 6.04 -0.52
CA LEU A 185 -2.11 4.63 -0.84
C LEU A 185 -1.88 4.37 -2.34
N THR A 186 -2.47 5.19 -3.21
CA THR A 186 -2.59 4.85 -4.64
C THR A 186 -2.07 5.93 -5.60
N MET A 187 -1.75 7.12 -5.10
CA MET A 187 -1.50 8.36 -5.88
C MET A 187 -2.69 8.79 -6.76
N SER A 188 -3.90 8.39 -6.39
CA SER A 188 -5.16 8.84 -6.99
C SER A 188 -6.21 9.07 -5.90
N PRO A 189 -6.94 10.19 -5.90
CA PRO A 189 -8.05 10.40 -4.96
C PRO A 189 -9.29 9.55 -5.30
N GLU A 190 -9.31 8.95 -6.49
CA GLU A 190 -10.42 8.15 -7.01
C GLU A 190 -9.97 6.75 -7.41
N LYS A 191 -10.92 5.83 -7.51
CA LYS A 191 -10.69 4.48 -8.02
C LYS A 191 -10.47 4.53 -9.53
N LYS A 192 -9.34 4.01 -10.00
CA LYS A 192 -9.02 3.93 -11.44
C LYS A 192 -8.73 2.48 -11.86
N TYR A 193 -9.79 1.68 -12.00
CA TYR A 193 -9.66 0.24 -12.28
C TYR A 193 -8.91 -0.12 -13.57
N ASN A 194 -8.87 0.80 -14.53
CA ASN A 194 -8.20 0.62 -15.82
C ASN A 194 -6.76 1.16 -15.85
N ASP A 195 -6.34 1.92 -14.83
CA ASP A 195 -4.98 2.46 -14.77
C ASP A 195 -4.09 1.54 -13.93
N ILE A 196 -3.21 0.79 -14.60
CA ILE A 196 -2.31 -0.17 -13.93
C ILE A 196 -1.31 0.49 -12.96
N ARG A 197 -1.16 1.83 -13.01
CA ARG A 197 -0.27 2.58 -12.12
C ARG A 197 -0.90 2.87 -10.76
N VAL A 198 -2.22 2.68 -10.65
CA VAL A 198 -3.02 2.89 -9.44
C VAL A 198 -3.36 1.52 -8.86
N PRO A 199 -2.78 1.14 -7.70
CA PRO A 199 -3.00 -0.19 -7.14
C PRO A 199 -4.46 -0.38 -6.70
N ARG A 200 -4.97 -1.58 -6.96
CA ARG A 200 -6.29 -2.06 -6.52
C ARG A 200 -6.19 -2.80 -5.19
N TYR A 201 -5.07 -3.47 -4.96
CA TYR A 201 -4.80 -4.19 -3.72
C TYR A 201 -3.51 -3.72 -3.06
N LEU A 202 -3.46 -3.92 -1.75
CA LEU A 202 -2.26 -3.82 -0.93
C LEU A 202 -1.99 -5.19 -0.29
N ILE A 203 -0.78 -5.71 -0.50
CA ILE A 203 -0.26 -6.85 0.26
C ILE A 203 0.75 -6.33 1.28
N LYS A 204 0.45 -6.50 2.57
CA LYS A 204 1.28 -6.06 3.68
C LYS A 204 1.90 -7.29 4.39
N PHE A 205 3.21 -7.23 4.61
CA PHE A 205 3.96 -8.23 5.37
C PHE A 205 4.54 -7.60 6.64
N GLN A 206 4.19 -8.14 7.81
CA GLN A 206 4.88 -7.81 9.06
C GLN A 206 5.98 -8.84 9.29
N LEU A 207 7.19 -8.34 9.49
CA LEU A 207 8.38 -9.14 9.70
C LEU A 207 8.84 -9.06 11.16
N LYS A 208 9.41 -10.14 11.65
CA LYS A 208 10.19 -10.15 12.89
C LYS A 208 11.54 -9.48 12.62
N ARG A 209 11.93 -8.49 13.42
CA ARG A 209 13.11 -7.64 13.15
C ARG A 209 14.41 -8.43 13.11
N GLU A 210 14.56 -9.44 13.95
CA GLU A 210 15.82 -10.18 14.12
C GLU A 210 16.01 -11.23 13.03
N THR A 211 14.93 -11.92 12.64
CA THR A 211 15.01 -13.06 11.72
C THR A 211 14.50 -12.75 10.32
N LEU A 212 13.78 -11.63 10.17
CA LEU A 212 13.06 -11.23 8.96
C LEU A 212 12.02 -12.25 8.50
N ASP A 213 11.59 -13.15 9.40
CA ASP A 213 10.47 -14.05 9.18
C ASP A 213 9.16 -13.27 9.14
N VAL A 214 8.28 -13.66 8.23
CA VAL A 214 6.91 -13.15 8.16
C VAL A 214 6.13 -13.68 9.37
N ILE A 215 5.60 -12.76 10.18
CA ILE A 215 4.76 -13.08 11.35
C ILE A 215 3.29 -12.74 11.13
N GLU A 216 3.00 -11.83 10.20
CA GLU A 216 1.63 -11.48 9.82
C GLU A 216 1.62 -11.10 8.34
N THR A 217 0.53 -11.41 7.65
CA THR A 217 0.30 -11.01 6.25
C THR A 217 -1.16 -10.60 6.08
N GLY A 218 -1.38 -9.51 5.36
CA GLY A 218 -2.70 -9.06 4.98
C GLY A 218 -2.79 -8.78 3.48
N VAL A 219 -3.91 -9.20 2.88
CA VAL A 219 -4.27 -8.92 1.49
C VAL A 219 -5.56 -8.12 1.51
N TYR A 220 -5.49 -6.86 1.14
CA TYR A 220 -6.61 -5.91 1.22
C TYR A 220 -6.87 -5.31 -0.15
N ASP A 221 -8.13 -5.15 -0.54
CA ASP A 221 -8.43 -4.07 -1.48
C ASP A 221 -8.21 -2.71 -0.78
N ILE A 222 -8.05 -1.65 -1.57
CA ILE A 222 -7.72 -0.33 -1.00
C ILE A 222 -8.81 0.16 -0.03
N ASP A 223 -10.08 -0.16 -0.24
CA ASP A 223 -11.16 0.30 0.64
C ASP A 223 -11.14 -0.47 1.97
N GLU A 224 -10.94 -1.78 1.90
CA GLU A 224 -10.70 -2.62 3.07
C GLU A 224 -9.51 -2.10 3.89
N TYR A 225 -8.43 -1.68 3.22
CA TYR A 225 -7.27 -1.14 3.93
C TYR A 225 -7.55 0.24 4.54
N ILE A 226 -8.25 1.12 3.83
CA ILE A 226 -8.71 2.41 4.37
C ILE A 226 -9.58 2.18 5.62
N HIS A 227 -10.50 1.22 5.57
CA HIS A 227 -11.31 0.85 6.73
C HIS A 227 -10.44 0.31 7.88
N HIS A 228 -9.48 -0.56 7.57
CA HIS A 228 -8.55 -1.13 8.54
C HIS A 228 -7.72 -0.07 9.27
N ILE A 229 -7.22 0.96 8.58
CA ILE A 229 -6.43 2.02 9.23
C ILE A 229 -7.29 3.07 9.94
N THR A 230 -8.54 3.28 9.50
CA THR A 230 -9.46 4.27 10.07
C THR A 230 -10.31 3.74 11.21
N THR A 231 -10.21 2.45 11.55
CA THR A 231 -10.95 1.83 12.64
C THR A 231 -10.01 1.14 13.64
N ASP A 232 -10.37 1.17 14.92
CA ASP A 232 -9.71 0.38 15.94
C ASP A 232 -10.23 -1.08 15.97
N ARG A 233 -9.62 -1.93 16.80
CA ARG A 233 -10.01 -3.35 16.96
C ARG A 233 -11.46 -3.56 17.41
N ARG A 234 -12.16 -2.51 17.87
CA ARG A 234 -13.56 -2.53 18.30
C ARG A 234 -14.49 -1.89 17.25
N GLY A 235 -13.98 -1.59 16.06
CA GLY A 235 -14.72 -0.95 14.97
C GLY A 235 -14.99 0.54 15.20
N LYS A 236 -14.31 1.19 16.15
CA LYS A 236 -14.50 2.63 16.41
C LYS A 236 -13.53 3.47 15.57
N PRO A 237 -13.91 4.70 15.19
CA PRO A 237 -13.02 5.59 14.44
C PRO A 237 -11.66 5.78 15.13
N ALA A 238 -10.58 5.60 14.35
CA ALA A 238 -9.22 5.81 14.80
C ALA A 238 -8.99 7.30 15.12
N LYS A 239 -8.50 7.59 16.31
CA LYS A 239 -8.25 8.98 16.77
C LYS A 239 -6.93 9.57 16.25
N GLY A 240 -6.05 8.75 15.68
CA GLY A 240 -4.74 9.19 15.17
C GLY A 240 -4.85 10.02 13.89
N GLY A 241 -3.89 10.93 13.70
CA GLY A 241 -3.73 11.69 12.45
C GLY A 241 -4.96 12.47 12.03
N PHE A 242 -5.58 13.19 12.95
CA PHE A 242 -6.76 14.03 12.64
C PHE A 242 -7.92 13.22 12.05
N GLY A 243 -8.16 12.02 12.60
CA GLY A 243 -9.22 11.12 12.16
C GLY A 243 -8.87 10.22 10.97
N THR A 244 -7.67 10.33 10.41
CA THR A 244 -7.20 9.47 9.29
C THR A 244 -6.66 8.11 9.74
N GLY A 245 -6.33 7.94 11.02
CA GLY A 245 -5.69 6.74 11.56
C GLY A 245 -4.19 6.63 11.28
N LEU A 246 -3.68 7.40 10.32
CA LEU A 246 -2.27 7.48 9.99
C LEU A 246 -1.50 8.35 10.99
N ALA A 247 -0.21 8.09 11.17
CA ALA A 247 0.68 9.03 11.84
C ALA A 247 1.17 10.07 10.82
N TRP A 248 1.00 11.34 11.13
CA TRP A 248 1.50 12.45 10.34
C TRP A 248 2.81 12.94 10.97
N THR A 249 3.87 12.99 10.18
CA THR A 249 5.20 13.41 10.62
C THR A 249 5.93 14.11 9.46
N TYR A 250 7.23 14.32 9.59
CA TYR A 250 8.05 14.94 8.57
C TYR A 250 9.00 13.92 7.94
N ALA A 251 9.30 14.10 6.65
CA ALA A 251 10.32 13.30 5.97
C ALA A 251 11.71 13.86 6.29
N THR A 252 12.54 13.10 7.03
CA THR A 252 13.90 13.48 7.43
C THR A 252 14.79 13.81 6.23
N GLY A 253 14.71 13.02 5.15
CA GLY A 253 15.46 13.25 3.90
C GLY A 253 15.12 14.56 3.19
N SER A 254 13.94 15.13 3.44
CA SER A 254 13.49 16.39 2.85
C SER A 254 13.85 17.65 3.66
N LYS A 255 14.58 17.48 4.79
CA LYS A 255 14.83 18.52 5.80
C LYS A 255 13.54 19.13 6.37
N GLY A 256 12.51 18.31 6.56
CA GLY A 256 11.23 18.74 7.14
C GLY A 256 10.27 19.46 6.19
N ARG A 257 10.63 19.64 4.91
CA ARG A 257 9.81 20.38 3.94
C ARG A 257 8.62 19.60 3.38
N LYS A 258 8.46 18.33 3.74
CA LYS A 258 7.38 17.45 3.29
C LYS A 258 6.70 16.78 4.47
N ILE A 259 5.39 16.60 4.35
CA ILE A 259 4.62 15.73 5.25
C ILE A 259 4.90 14.29 4.87
N GLN A 260 5.15 13.43 5.85
CA GLN A 260 5.23 11.98 5.71
C GLN A 260 4.09 11.31 6.47
N PHE A 261 3.38 10.40 5.80
CA PHE A 261 2.29 9.62 6.39
C PHE A 261 2.75 8.19 6.68
N LYS A 262 2.43 7.66 7.87
CA LYS A 262 2.77 6.29 8.27
C LYS A 262 1.56 5.49 8.77
N GLY A 263 1.47 4.20 8.40
CA GLY A 263 0.43 3.24 8.85
C GLY A 263 0.86 1.79 8.72
#